data_AF-A0A453G8I0-F1
#
_entry.id   AF-A0A453G8I0-F1
#
_cell.length_a   1.000
_cell.length_b   1.000
_cell.length_c   1.000
_cell.angle_alpha   90.00
_cell.angle_beta   90.00
_cell.angle_gamma   90.00
#
_symmetry.space_group_name_H-M   'P 1'
#
loop_
_entity.id
_entity.type
_entity.pdbx_description
1 polymer ?
#
loop_
_entity_poly.entity_id
_entity_poly.type
_entity_poly.pdbx_seq_one_letter_code
_entity_poly.pdbx_strand_id
1 'polypeptide(L)'
;AAIKDAQLGGTLALAVAVMYERARGADSPWHDYLRLIPDCEPVPLVWPEDEAARLLAGTELDKTVKQDREFLCEDWKECIEPLISSGELGVKPDDLSLEKYFAAKSLLSSRSFRIDKYHGSGMVPLADLFNHKTDGEHVHFTKSDASDSDEEEDGDDQSNTDLDEEGDDDQNNVELVEEEDGDDQSNASADEQSTVENSTANPSGEGSNDEDLEMIIVREANPGDEVFIIHMVPWEMLLCFIGMVLQNLTTPMTLSTST
;
A
#
# COMPACT_ATOMS: atom_id res chain seq x y z
N ALA A 1 0.36 -10.03 21.85
CA ALA A 1 0.82 -11.38 22.24
C ALA A 1 0.17 -12.41 21.32
N ALA A 2 -1.14 -12.66 21.44
CA ALA A 2 -1.87 -13.65 20.62
C ALA A 2 -1.58 -13.63 19.11
N ILE A 3 -1.63 -12.47 18.43
CA ILE A 3 -1.34 -12.38 16.98
C ILE A 3 0.11 -12.81 16.65
N LYS A 4 1.07 -12.43 17.50
CA LYS A 4 2.49 -12.79 17.35
C LYS A 4 2.71 -14.27 17.64
N ASP A 5 2.03 -14.79 18.65
CA ASP A 5 2.12 -16.20 19.06
C ASP A 5 1.49 -17.13 18.00
N ALA A 6 0.45 -16.66 17.31
CA ALA A 6 -0.16 -17.31 16.15
C ALA A 6 0.70 -17.22 14.87
N GLN A 7 1.86 -16.57 14.93
CA GLN A 7 2.79 -16.41 13.81
C GLN A 7 2.16 -15.78 12.55
N LEU A 8 1.11 -14.97 12.73
CA LEU A 8 0.55 -14.20 11.62
C LEU A 8 1.54 -13.11 11.24
N GLY A 9 1.81 -12.98 9.94
CA GLY A 9 2.71 -11.98 9.37
C GLY A 9 2.02 -11.02 8.42
N GLY A 10 2.72 -9.94 8.07
CA GLY A 10 2.33 -9.01 7.01
C GLY A 10 0.92 -8.43 7.15
N THR A 11 0.22 -8.28 6.02
CA THR A 11 -1.09 -7.64 5.98
C THR A 11 -2.19 -8.45 6.66
N LEU A 12 -2.01 -9.78 6.82
CA LEU A 12 -2.93 -10.63 7.57
C LEU A 12 -2.91 -10.28 9.06
N ALA A 13 -1.71 -10.20 9.66
CA ALA A 13 -1.55 -9.80 11.06
C ALA A 13 -2.08 -8.37 11.31
N LEU A 14 -1.79 -7.46 10.38
CA LEU A 14 -2.26 -6.08 10.46
C LEU A 14 -3.79 -6.00 10.38
N ALA A 15 -4.44 -6.79 9.53
CA ALA A 15 -5.90 -6.81 9.41
C ALA A 15 -6.55 -7.31 10.72
N VAL A 16 -6.01 -8.39 11.30
CA VAL A 16 -6.46 -8.90 12.60
C VAL A 16 -6.24 -7.86 13.71
N ALA A 17 -5.13 -7.12 13.69
CA ALA A 17 -4.88 -6.04 14.65
C ALA A 17 -5.91 -4.92 14.53
N VAL A 18 -6.26 -4.48 13.32
CA VAL A 18 -7.31 -3.46 13.10
C VAL A 18 -8.66 -3.95 13.62
N MET A 19 -9.04 -5.19 13.30
CA MET A 19 -10.29 -5.78 13.80
C MET A 19 -10.31 -5.84 15.33
N TYR A 20 -9.22 -6.28 15.94
CA TYR A 20 -9.04 -6.38 17.39
C TYR A 20 -9.17 -5.01 18.08
N GLU A 21 -8.46 -4.00 17.57
CA GLU A 21 -8.50 -2.65 18.14
C GLU A 21 -9.88 -2.00 17.96
N ARG A 22 -10.59 -2.26 16.85
CA ARG A 22 -11.99 -1.86 16.69
C ARG A 22 -12.91 -2.55 17.70
N ALA A 23 -12.74 -3.85 17.93
CA ALA A 23 -13.54 -4.62 18.88
C ALA A 23 -13.38 -4.13 20.33
N ARG A 24 -12.19 -3.60 20.69
CA ARG A 24 -11.93 -2.99 21.99
C ARG A 24 -12.64 -1.66 22.22
N GLY A 25 -13.08 -0.98 21.15
CA GLY A 25 -13.75 0.31 21.27
C GLY A 25 -12.92 1.31 22.07
N ALA A 26 -13.54 1.95 23.07
CA ALA A 26 -12.91 2.99 23.89
C ALA A 26 -11.68 2.53 24.70
N ASP A 27 -11.50 1.21 24.88
CA ASP A 27 -10.33 0.66 25.56
C ASP A 27 -9.11 0.57 24.64
N SER A 28 -9.27 0.82 23.33
CA SER A 28 -8.17 0.87 22.36
C SER A 28 -7.44 2.22 22.41
N PRO A 29 -6.09 2.24 22.42
CA PRO A 29 -5.34 3.48 22.23
C PRO A 29 -5.56 4.09 20.83
N TRP A 30 -6.03 3.30 19.87
CA TRP A 30 -6.33 3.71 18.50
C TRP A 30 -7.81 4.07 18.29
N HIS A 31 -8.62 4.08 19.36
CA HIS A 31 -10.07 4.28 19.26
C HIS A 31 -10.45 5.55 18.49
N ASP A 32 -9.85 6.68 18.84
CA ASP A 32 -10.17 7.96 18.21
C ASP A 32 -9.74 8.00 16.75
N TYR A 33 -8.58 7.43 16.41
CA TYR A 33 -8.13 7.29 15.03
C TYR A 33 -9.07 6.40 14.21
N LEU A 34 -9.38 5.19 14.70
CA LEU A 34 -10.24 4.23 14.01
C LEU A 34 -11.68 4.73 13.86
N ARG A 35 -12.13 5.64 14.73
CA ARG A 35 -13.44 6.31 14.64
C ARG A 35 -13.47 7.42 13.59
N LEU A 36 -12.33 8.00 13.22
CA LEU A 36 -12.24 9.06 12.22
C LEU A 36 -12.28 8.52 10.78
N ILE A 37 -11.78 7.30 10.57
CA ILE A 37 -11.77 6.63 9.26
C ILE A 37 -13.07 5.83 9.03
N PRO A 38 -13.49 5.59 7.78
CA PRO A 38 -14.68 4.78 7.50
C PRO A 38 -14.51 3.34 8.01
N ASP A 39 -15.62 2.61 8.14
CA ASP A 39 -15.58 1.20 8.55
C ASP A 39 -14.98 0.29 7.48
N CYS A 40 -15.21 0.61 6.21
CA CYS A 40 -14.61 -0.03 5.03
C CYS A 40 -14.46 0.97 3.88
N GLU A 41 -13.57 0.67 2.94
CA GLU A 41 -13.51 1.40 1.68
C GLU A 41 -14.49 0.82 0.66
N PRO A 42 -15.09 1.64 -0.22
CA PRO A 42 -16.11 1.21 -1.18
C PRO A 42 -15.51 0.49 -2.40
N VAL A 43 -14.69 -0.52 -2.16
CA VAL A 43 -14.01 -1.32 -3.20
C VAL A 43 -14.83 -2.56 -3.57
N PRO A 44 -14.68 -3.10 -4.79
CA PRO A 44 -15.44 -4.27 -5.25
C PRO A 44 -15.39 -5.49 -4.32
N LEU A 45 -14.27 -5.63 -3.58
CA LEU A 45 -14.06 -6.69 -2.62
C LEU A 45 -15.17 -6.76 -1.56
N VAL A 46 -15.73 -5.61 -1.14
CA VAL A 46 -16.75 -5.52 -0.07
C VAL A 46 -18.16 -5.27 -0.58
N TRP A 47 -18.37 -5.17 -1.90
CA TRP A 47 -19.70 -4.98 -2.47
C TRP A 47 -20.60 -6.21 -2.28
N PRO A 48 -21.93 -6.07 -2.30
CA PRO A 48 -22.83 -7.22 -2.41
C PRO A 48 -22.45 -8.11 -3.60
N GLU A 49 -22.57 -9.43 -3.45
CA GLU A 49 -22.13 -10.40 -4.47
C GLU A 49 -22.88 -10.25 -5.81
N ASP A 50 -24.18 -9.99 -5.74
CA ASP A 50 -25.02 -9.73 -6.91
C ASP A 50 -24.64 -8.42 -7.62
N GLU A 51 -24.28 -7.38 -6.85
CA GLU A 51 -23.80 -6.12 -7.38
C GLU A 51 -22.45 -6.27 -8.07
N ALA A 52 -21.47 -6.92 -7.43
CA ALA A 52 -20.16 -7.19 -8.01
C ALA A 52 -20.28 -8.03 -9.28
N ALA A 53 -21.04 -9.13 -9.24
CA ALA A 53 -21.24 -10.00 -10.40
C ALA A 53 -21.91 -9.26 -11.57
N ARG A 54 -22.86 -8.36 -11.30
CA ARG A 54 -23.55 -7.59 -12.33
C ARG A 54 -22.67 -6.49 -12.92
N LEU A 55 -21.95 -5.74 -12.08
CA LEU A 55 -21.17 -4.57 -12.51
C LEU A 55 -19.83 -4.96 -13.15
N LEU A 56 -19.24 -6.08 -12.73
CA LEU A 56 -17.94 -6.53 -13.21
C LEU A 56 -18.03 -7.59 -14.31
N ALA A 57 -19.21 -8.09 -14.62
CA ALA A 57 -19.42 -9.12 -15.63
C ALA A 57 -18.63 -8.85 -16.93
N GLY A 58 -17.74 -9.78 -17.30
CA GLY A 58 -16.94 -9.70 -18.53
C GLY A 58 -15.66 -8.87 -18.41
N THR A 59 -15.35 -8.33 -17.22
CA THR A 59 -14.06 -7.70 -16.93
C THR A 59 -13.09 -8.71 -16.29
N GLU A 60 -11.79 -8.49 -16.43
CA GLU A 60 -10.79 -9.29 -15.69
C GLU A 60 -10.93 -9.08 -14.17
N LEU A 61 -11.42 -7.91 -13.74
CA LEU A 61 -11.66 -7.61 -12.33
C LEU A 61 -12.68 -8.57 -11.69
N ASP A 62 -13.67 -9.06 -12.44
CA ASP A 62 -14.63 -10.06 -11.92
C ASP A 62 -13.91 -11.34 -11.46
N LYS A 63 -12.91 -11.79 -12.22
CA LYS A 63 -12.12 -12.98 -11.87
C LYS A 63 -11.24 -12.69 -10.65
N THR A 64 -10.54 -11.56 -10.66
CA THR A 64 -9.67 -11.14 -9.55
C THR A 64 -10.44 -11.02 -8.24
N VAL A 65 -11.57 -10.31 -8.22
CA VAL A 65 -12.37 -10.12 -6.99
C VAL A 65 -12.91 -11.44 -6.45
N LYS A 66 -13.31 -12.38 -7.32
CA LYS A 66 -13.74 -13.72 -6.89
C LYS A 66 -12.61 -14.51 -6.27
N GLN A 67 -11.44 -14.49 -6.89
CA GLN A 67 -10.25 -15.17 -6.40
C GLN A 67 -9.78 -14.58 -5.06
N ASP A 68 -9.72 -13.25 -4.94
CA ASP A 68 -9.33 -12.58 -3.70
C ASP A 68 -10.30 -12.91 -2.56
N ARG A 69 -11.60 -12.99 -2.84
CA ARG A 69 -12.60 -13.43 -1.85
C ARG A 69 -12.38 -14.84 -1.39
N GLU A 70 -12.03 -15.75 -2.30
CA GLU A 70 -11.74 -17.14 -1.96
C GLU A 70 -10.52 -17.22 -1.04
N PHE A 71 -9.41 -16.56 -1.40
CA PHE A 71 -8.20 -16.50 -0.57
C PHE A 71 -8.46 -15.90 0.81
N LEU A 72 -9.24 -14.81 0.90
CA LEU A 72 -9.58 -14.22 2.19
C LEU A 72 -10.48 -15.14 3.04
N CYS A 73 -11.34 -15.93 2.41
CA CYS A 73 -12.14 -16.93 3.12
C CYS A 73 -11.27 -18.10 3.60
N GLU A 74 -10.24 -18.47 2.86
CA GLU A 74 -9.25 -19.48 3.26
C GLU A 74 -8.41 -18.98 4.45
N ASP A 75 -7.81 -17.78 4.35
CA ASP A 75 -7.10 -17.12 5.45
C ASP A 75 -7.95 -17.06 6.73
N TRP A 76 -9.23 -16.71 6.58
CA TRP A 76 -10.16 -16.67 7.69
C TRP A 76 -10.29 -18.02 8.37
N LYS A 77 -10.57 -19.08 7.61
CA LYS A 77 -10.79 -20.43 8.14
C LYS A 77 -9.52 -21.05 8.71
N GLU A 78 -8.37 -20.84 8.07
CA GLU A 78 -7.13 -21.51 8.42
C GLU A 78 -6.34 -20.78 9.51
N CYS A 79 -6.46 -19.45 9.59
CA CYS A 79 -5.62 -18.64 10.47
C CYS A 79 -6.42 -17.87 11.52
N ILE A 80 -7.51 -17.20 11.13
CA ILE A 80 -8.20 -16.24 12.00
C ILE A 80 -9.22 -16.94 12.90
N GLU A 81 -10.06 -17.81 12.36
CA GLU A 81 -11.08 -18.56 13.10
C GLU A 81 -10.49 -19.44 14.22
N PRO A 82 -9.35 -20.15 14.02
CA PRO A 82 -8.67 -20.87 15.09
C PRO A 82 -8.16 -19.94 16.21
N LEU A 83 -7.64 -18.77 15.85
CA LEU A 83 -7.15 -17.77 16.81
C LEU A 83 -8.30 -17.14 17.62
N ILE A 84 -9.46 -16.92 17.01
CA ILE A 84 -10.66 -16.47 17.72
C ILE A 84 -11.15 -17.58 18.66
N SER A 85 -11.18 -18.82 18.18
CA SER A 85 -11.66 -19.99 18.93
C SER A 85 -10.77 -20.35 20.11
N SER A 86 -9.47 -20.03 20.06
CA SER A 86 -8.55 -20.22 21.20
C SER A 86 -8.88 -19.31 22.38
N GLY A 87 -9.58 -18.18 22.14
CA GLY A 87 -9.94 -17.20 23.15
C GLY A 87 -8.78 -16.29 23.59
N GLU A 88 -7.60 -16.43 22.97
CA GLU A 88 -6.38 -15.74 23.36
C GLU A 88 -6.40 -14.23 23.08
N LEU A 89 -7.27 -13.78 22.17
CA LEU A 89 -7.45 -12.36 21.87
C LEU A 89 -8.12 -11.59 23.04
N GLY A 90 -8.93 -12.24 23.87
CA GLY A 90 -9.63 -11.56 24.97
C GLY A 90 -10.73 -10.58 24.53
N VAL A 91 -11.16 -10.62 23.26
CA VAL A 91 -12.39 -9.97 22.76
C VAL A 91 -13.47 -11.02 22.55
N LYS A 92 -14.74 -10.61 22.48
CA LYS A 92 -15.82 -11.56 22.22
C LYS A 92 -15.70 -12.08 20.78
N PRO A 93 -15.87 -13.39 20.54
CA PRO A 93 -15.87 -13.93 19.18
C PRO A 93 -16.84 -13.20 18.24
N ASP A 94 -18.03 -12.85 18.72
CA ASP A 94 -19.05 -12.13 17.93
C ASP A 94 -18.62 -10.72 17.50
N ASP A 95 -17.61 -10.15 18.17
CA ASP A 95 -17.03 -8.85 17.79
C ASP A 95 -16.04 -8.97 16.62
N LEU A 96 -15.72 -10.18 16.18
CA LEU A 96 -14.88 -10.48 15.02
C LEU A 96 -15.69 -11.32 14.02
N SER A 97 -15.69 -10.94 12.74
CA SER A 97 -16.43 -11.66 11.71
C SER A 97 -15.70 -11.59 10.37
N LEU A 98 -16.08 -12.48 9.45
CA LEU A 98 -15.52 -12.48 8.10
C LEU A 98 -15.77 -11.14 7.39
N GLU A 99 -16.94 -10.54 7.59
CA GLU A 99 -17.26 -9.22 7.04
C GLU A 99 -16.34 -8.13 7.60
N LYS A 100 -16.00 -8.20 8.90
CA LYS A 100 -15.03 -7.29 9.53
C LYS A 100 -13.61 -7.52 9.00
N TYR A 101 -13.27 -8.75 8.62
CA TYR A 101 -11.99 -9.05 7.97
C TYR A 101 -11.91 -8.44 6.57
N PHE A 102 -12.96 -8.61 5.75
CA PHE A 102 -13.09 -7.92 4.46
C PHE A 102 -13.01 -6.40 4.60
N ALA A 103 -13.70 -5.83 5.59
CA ALA A 103 -13.66 -4.41 5.89
C ALA A 103 -12.24 -3.95 6.27
N ALA A 104 -11.55 -4.66 7.16
CA ALA A 104 -10.17 -4.35 7.53
C ALA A 104 -9.24 -4.42 6.32
N LYS A 105 -9.33 -5.46 5.48
CA LYS A 105 -8.52 -5.58 4.26
C LYS A 105 -8.76 -4.43 3.29
N SER A 106 -10.01 -3.97 3.15
CA SER A 106 -10.33 -2.81 2.32
C SER A 106 -9.67 -1.51 2.83
N LEU A 107 -9.59 -1.31 4.15
CA LEU A 107 -8.91 -0.17 4.75
C LEU A 107 -7.39 -0.26 4.55
N LEU A 108 -6.81 -1.43 4.78
CA LEU A 108 -5.37 -1.62 4.58
C LEU A 108 -4.97 -1.37 3.13
N SER A 109 -5.85 -1.70 2.18
CA SER A 109 -5.52 -1.49 0.78
C SER A 109 -5.42 -0.03 0.36
N SER A 110 -6.04 0.89 1.10
CA SER A 110 -6.01 2.32 0.81
C SER A 110 -5.12 3.12 1.77
N ARG A 111 -4.93 2.65 3.00
CA ARG A 111 -4.35 3.45 4.11
C ARG A 111 -3.04 2.91 4.67
N SER A 112 -2.63 1.70 4.29
CA SER A 112 -1.38 1.14 4.80
C SER A 112 -0.18 1.65 4.00
N PHE A 113 0.91 1.91 4.70
CA PHE A 113 2.21 2.27 4.15
C PHE A 113 3.19 1.14 4.41
N ARG A 114 4.12 0.92 3.48
CA ARG A 114 5.33 0.16 3.78
C ARG A 114 6.24 1.06 4.61
N ILE A 115 6.52 0.67 5.85
CA ILE A 115 7.35 1.43 6.78
C ILE A 115 8.83 1.17 6.44
N ASP A 116 9.28 -0.07 6.62
CA ASP A 116 10.62 -0.51 6.22
C ASP A 116 10.67 -2.06 6.14
N LYS A 117 11.87 -2.62 5.89
CA LYS A 117 12.09 -4.08 5.82
C LYS A 117 11.83 -4.80 7.16
N TYR A 118 11.97 -4.10 8.29
CA TYR A 118 11.85 -4.67 9.64
C TYR A 118 10.41 -4.61 10.17
N HIS A 119 9.75 -3.46 10.04
CA HIS A 119 8.40 -3.18 10.51
C HIS A 119 7.32 -3.63 9.52
N GLY A 120 7.65 -3.78 8.23
CA GLY A 120 6.70 -4.21 7.21
C GLY A 120 5.66 -3.12 6.88
N SER A 121 4.38 -3.50 6.79
CA SER A 121 3.29 -2.57 6.52
C SER A 121 2.57 -2.13 7.79
N GLY A 122 2.15 -0.87 7.86
CA GLY A 122 1.38 -0.32 8.97
C GLY A 122 0.42 0.78 8.53
N MET A 123 -0.60 1.04 9.34
CA MET A 123 -1.43 2.24 9.19
C MET A 123 -0.78 3.37 9.99
N VAL A 124 -0.60 4.52 9.35
CA VAL A 124 0.08 5.67 9.96
C VAL A 124 -0.95 6.80 10.11
N PRO A 125 -1.48 7.01 11.32
CA PRO A 125 -2.44 8.09 11.56
C PRO A 125 -1.90 9.45 11.10
N LEU A 126 -2.79 10.31 10.61
CA LEU A 126 -2.49 11.60 9.97
C LEU A 126 -1.91 11.47 8.56
N ALA A 127 -0.91 10.60 8.35
CA ALA A 127 -0.34 10.39 7.02
C ALA A 127 -1.37 9.77 6.06
N ASP A 128 -2.18 8.83 6.55
CA ASP A 128 -3.24 8.16 5.81
C ASP A 128 -4.50 9.02 5.55
N LEU A 129 -4.51 10.28 6.00
CA LEU A 129 -5.61 11.21 5.77
C LEU A 129 -5.45 11.99 4.46
N PHE A 130 -4.22 12.13 3.97
CA PHE A 130 -3.96 12.84 2.72
C PHE A 130 -4.42 12.00 1.53
N ASN A 131 -5.13 12.63 0.60
CA ASN A 131 -5.57 11.97 -0.62
C ASN A 131 -4.42 11.80 -1.62
N HIS A 132 -4.58 10.84 -2.53
CA HIS A 132 -3.62 10.57 -3.58
C HIS A 132 -3.68 11.59 -4.73
N LYS A 133 -2.51 12.00 -5.25
CA LYS A 133 -2.40 12.63 -6.56
C LYS A 133 -1.10 12.26 -7.26
N THR A 134 -1.20 11.57 -8.41
CA THR A 134 -0.05 11.06 -9.19
C THR A 134 0.89 12.14 -9.73
N ASP A 135 0.37 13.35 -9.97
CA ASP A 135 1.18 14.50 -10.38
C ASP A 135 0.76 15.75 -9.60
N GLY A 136 1.28 15.86 -8.38
CA GLY A 136 0.98 16.98 -7.50
C GLY A 136 0.97 16.64 -6.03
N GLU A 137 1.88 15.79 -5.57
CA GLU A 137 2.11 15.64 -4.14
C GLU A 137 2.65 16.94 -3.56
N HIS A 138 2.19 17.19 -2.34
CA HIS A 138 2.62 18.31 -1.52
C HIS A 138 3.40 17.83 -0.31
N VAL A 139 3.09 16.61 0.16
CA VAL A 139 3.75 15.97 1.29
C VAL A 139 4.31 14.62 0.84
N HIS A 140 5.53 14.35 1.25
CA HIS A 140 6.22 13.08 1.08
C HIS A 140 6.42 12.43 2.44
N PHE A 141 6.30 11.10 2.50
CA PHE A 141 6.41 10.32 3.71
C PHE A 141 7.71 9.51 3.66
N THR A 142 8.60 9.73 4.64
CA THR A 142 9.90 9.05 4.72
C THR A 142 10.22 8.69 6.17
N LYS A 143 11.17 7.78 6.36
CA LYS A 143 11.81 7.59 7.67
C LYS A 143 12.87 8.68 7.88
N SER A 144 13.11 9.07 9.12
CA SER A 144 14.21 9.97 9.48
C SER A 144 15.56 9.26 9.29
N ASP A 145 16.11 9.31 8.08
CA ASP A 145 17.36 8.60 7.79
C ASP A 145 18.55 9.32 8.42
N ALA A 146 19.16 8.70 9.42
CA ALA A 146 20.58 8.92 9.70
C ALA A 146 21.41 8.09 8.71
N SER A 147 21.47 8.55 7.44
CA SER A 147 22.37 8.02 6.40
C SER A 147 22.18 6.54 6.06
N ASP A 148 21.20 6.21 5.22
CA ASP A 148 21.31 5.05 4.34
C ASP A 148 21.19 5.52 2.88
N SER A 149 22.35 5.64 2.24
CA SER A 149 22.49 5.79 0.80
C SER A 149 22.26 4.43 0.14
N ASP A 150 20.99 4.07 -0.08
CA ASP A 150 20.63 2.98 -0.99
C ASP A 150 20.27 3.62 -2.34
N GLU A 151 21.22 3.56 -3.27
CA GLU A 151 21.04 3.91 -4.68
C GLU A 151 20.02 2.93 -5.30
N GLU A 152 18.85 3.42 -5.70
CA GLU A 152 17.91 2.68 -6.54
C GLU A 152 18.40 2.78 -8.00
N GLU A 153 18.86 1.66 -8.56
CA GLU A 153 19.24 1.56 -9.97
C GLU A 153 17.98 1.28 -10.81
N ASP A 154 17.44 2.32 -11.46
CA ASP A 154 16.37 2.23 -12.45
C ASP A 154 16.88 1.56 -13.73
N GLY A 155 16.57 0.27 -13.89
CA GLY A 155 16.83 -0.50 -15.10
C GLY A 155 15.66 -0.48 -16.09
N ASP A 156 15.46 0.65 -16.76
CA ASP A 156 14.64 0.73 -17.99
C ASP A 156 15.52 0.35 -19.20
N ASP A 157 15.29 -0.81 -19.82
CA ASP A 157 15.75 -1.07 -21.20
C ASP A 157 14.57 -1.52 -22.06
N GLN A 158 14.03 -0.55 -22.80
CA GLN A 158 13.29 -0.81 -24.03
C GLN A 158 14.25 -0.71 -25.22
N SER A 159 14.42 -1.82 -25.96
CA SER A 159 14.52 -1.72 -27.42
C SER A 159 13.94 -2.94 -28.13
N ASN A 160 13.19 -2.63 -29.18
CA ASN A 160 12.39 -3.51 -30.03
C ASN A 160 13.20 -4.14 -31.18
N THR A 161 12.53 -5.06 -31.89
CA THR A 161 12.71 -5.53 -33.30
C THR A 161 13.71 -6.67 -33.53
N ASP A 162 13.46 -7.73 -34.33
CA ASP A 162 12.33 -8.22 -35.14
C ASP A 162 12.65 -9.70 -35.55
N LEU A 163 11.62 -10.57 -35.66
CA LEU A 163 11.34 -11.63 -36.70
C LEU A 163 12.50 -12.57 -37.16
N ASP A 164 12.43 -13.90 -37.34
CA ASP A 164 11.37 -14.89 -37.63
C ASP A 164 11.93 -16.34 -37.54
N GLU A 165 11.02 -17.30 -37.34
CA GLU A 165 10.94 -18.71 -37.83
C GLU A 165 11.88 -19.88 -37.38
N GLU A 166 11.20 -20.86 -36.75
CA GLU A 166 11.20 -22.33 -36.98
C GLU A 166 12.41 -23.22 -36.61
N GLY A 167 12.16 -24.27 -35.81
CA GLY A 167 12.97 -25.51 -35.78
C GLY A 167 13.14 -26.19 -34.41
N ASP A 168 12.56 -27.39 -34.30
CA ASP A 168 12.52 -28.34 -33.18
C ASP A 168 13.88 -29.04 -32.86
N ASP A 169 13.86 -29.84 -31.78
CA ASP A 169 14.80 -30.89 -31.33
C ASP A 169 15.97 -30.58 -30.36
N ASP A 170 15.74 -31.05 -29.12
CA ASP A 170 16.52 -32.04 -28.35
C ASP A 170 17.92 -31.76 -27.73
N GLN A 171 17.94 -31.96 -26.41
CA GLN A 171 18.94 -32.68 -25.58
C GLN A 171 20.33 -32.10 -25.23
N ASN A 172 20.52 -32.06 -23.90
CA ASN A 172 21.69 -32.52 -23.12
C ASN A 172 23.03 -31.75 -23.12
N ASN A 173 23.39 -31.37 -21.89
CA ASN A 173 24.66 -31.63 -21.19
C ASN A 173 25.62 -30.45 -20.91
N VAL A 174 26.15 -30.52 -19.69
CA VAL A 174 27.19 -29.76 -18.97
C VAL A 174 28.29 -29.11 -19.81
N GLU A 175 28.83 -27.97 -19.33
CA GLU A 175 30.24 -27.83 -18.89
C GLU A 175 30.50 -26.45 -18.22
N LEU A 176 31.43 -26.46 -17.25
CA LEU A 176 31.99 -25.33 -16.49
C LEU A 176 33.17 -24.70 -17.23
N VAL A 177 33.33 -23.37 -17.20
CA VAL A 177 34.61 -22.61 -17.21
C VAL A 177 34.24 -21.12 -16.99
N GLU A 178 34.58 -20.50 -15.85
CA GLU A 178 35.84 -19.80 -15.52
C GLU A 178 36.19 -18.60 -16.42
N GLU A 179 36.09 -17.41 -15.80
CA GLU A 179 36.96 -16.21 -15.83
C GLU A 179 37.41 -15.63 -17.19
N GLU A 180 37.24 -14.31 -17.39
CA GLU A 180 38.40 -13.41 -17.57
C GLU A 180 38.03 -11.91 -17.56
N ASP A 181 38.96 -11.14 -17.01
CA ASP A 181 39.04 -9.70 -16.82
C ASP A 181 38.93 -8.86 -18.11
N GLY A 182 38.47 -7.62 -17.94
CA GLY A 182 38.55 -6.58 -18.97
C GLY A 182 38.40 -5.17 -18.40
N ASP A 183 39.50 -4.64 -17.86
CA ASP A 183 39.72 -3.20 -17.65
C ASP A 183 39.42 -2.43 -18.96
N ASP A 184 38.64 -1.35 -18.89
CA ASP A 184 39.02 -0.16 -19.68
C ASP A 184 38.56 1.16 -19.05
N GLN A 185 39.50 2.11 -19.08
CA GLN A 185 39.43 3.44 -18.50
C GLN A 185 38.92 4.44 -19.53
N SER A 186 38.03 5.36 -19.15
CA SER A 186 38.07 6.80 -19.50
C SER A 186 36.78 7.49 -19.02
N ASN A 187 36.76 8.54 -18.20
CA ASN A 187 37.36 9.89 -18.20
C ASN A 187 36.40 10.97 -18.76
N ALA A 188 36.30 12.07 -18.00
CA ALA A 188 35.67 13.38 -18.28
C ALA A 188 34.13 13.48 -18.13
N SER A 189 33.60 14.09 -17.07
CA SER A 189 33.53 15.52 -16.68
C SER A 189 32.24 16.21 -17.16
N ALA A 190 31.45 16.73 -16.22
CA ALA A 190 31.07 18.15 -16.18
C ALA A 190 30.20 18.40 -14.93
N ASP A 191 30.68 19.32 -14.09
CA ASP A 191 29.90 20.07 -13.10
C ASP A 191 28.59 20.61 -13.70
N GLU A 192 27.52 20.68 -12.90
CA GLU A 192 26.92 21.98 -12.55
C GLU A 192 26.27 21.93 -11.16
N GLN A 193 26.62 22.93 -10.36
CA GLN A 193 26.23 23.17 -8.98
C GLN A 193 25.40 24.47 -8.94
N SER A 194 24.23 24.47 -8.30
CA SER A 194 23.68 25.63 -7.57
C SER A 194 22.53 25.14 -6.68
N THR A 195 22.67 25.00 -5.35
CA THR A 195 22.72 26.01 -4.27
C THR A 195 21.65 27.11 -4.34
N VAL A 196 20.53 26.90 -3.62
CA VAL A 196 19.83 27.97 -2.91
C VAL A 196 19.51 27.47 -1.51
N GLU A 197 20.19 28.06 -0.53
CA GLU A 197 19.97 27.88 0.90
C GLU A 197 18.69 28.61 1.35
N ASN A 198 17.89 27.98 2.21
CA ASN A 198 17.16 28.75 3.21
C ASN A 198 17.20 28.02 4.56
N SER A 199 17.83 28.68 5.52
CA SER A 199 18.22 28.14 6.81
C SER A 199 17.16 28.35 7.89
N THR A 200 16.83 27.23 8.54
CA THR A 200 16.61 27.00 9.98
C THR A 200 15.52 27.73 10.77
N ALA A 201 14.68 26.91 11.40
CA ALA A 201 14.49 26.94 12.85
C ALA A 201 14.56 25.50 13.39
N ASN A 202 15.77 25.04 13.75
CA ASN A 202 15.96 23.76 14.46
C ASN A 202 15.55 23.93 15.92
N PRO A 203 14.59 23.16 16.46
CA PRO A 203 14.54 22.96 17.89
C PRO A 203 15.64 21.95 18.23
N SER A 204 16.71 22.45 18.85
CA SER A 204 17.72 21.61 19.48
C SER A 204 17.06 20.86 20.64
N GLY A 205 16.80 19.57 20.46
CA GLY A 205 16.23 18.67 21.46
C GLY A 205 16.82 17.28 21.28
N GLU A 206 17.19 16.66 22.40
CA GLU A 206 17.95 15.41 22.52
C GLU A 206 17.27 14.22 21.83
N GLY A 207 18.07 13.42 21.10
CA GLY A 207 17.73 12.07 20.64
C GLY A 207 16.74 12.03 19.48
N SER A 208 17.22 12.23 18.25
CA SER A 208 16.50 11.75 17.07
C SER A 208 16.44 10.23 17.18
N ASN A 209 15.27 9.68 17.51
CA ASN A 209 15.11 8.24 17.53
C ASN A 209 15.06 7.79 16.08
N ASP A 210 15.90 6.82 15.70
CA ASP A 210 15.91 6.16 14.38
C ASP A 210 14.64 5.31 14.12
N GLU A 211 13.55 5.64 14.79
CA GLU A 211 12.25 4.99 14.72
C GLU A 211 11.15 5.99 14.31
N ASP A 212 11.48 7.28 14.16
CA ASP A 212 10.50 8.31 13.84
C ASP A 212 10.20 8.34 12.32
N LEU A 213 8.92 8.55 12.01
CA LEU A 213 8.41 8.73 10.65
C LEU A 213 8.22 10.22 10.39
N GLU A 214 8.72 10.69 9.25
CA GLU A 214 8.70 12.09 8.86
C GLU A 214 7.74 12.35 7.69
N MET A 215 7.01 13.46 7.78
CA MET A 215 6.22 14.02 6.68
C MET A 215 6.86 15.32 6.22
N ILE A 216 7.41 15.32 5.01
CA ILE A 216 8.17 16.42 4.43
C ILE A 216 7.32 17.13 3.38
N ILE A 217 7.25 18.46 3.45
CA ILE A 217 6.57 19.25 2.42
C ILE A 217 7.50 19.35 1.20
N VAL A 218 7.07 18.79 0.07
CA VAL A 218 7.82 18.79 -1.20
C VAL A 218 7.28 19.79 -2.22
N ARG A 219 6.05 20.28 -2.02
CA ARG A 219 5.44 21.32 -2.85
C ARG A 219 4.54 22.22 -2.00
N GLU A 220 4.60 23.53 -2.25
CA GLU A 220 3.70 24.49 -1.60
C GLU A 220 2.25 24.29 -2.07
N ALA A 221 1.31 24.36 -1.13
CA ALA A 221 -0.13 24.42 -1.37
C ALA A 221 -0.66 25.82 -1.03
N ASN A 222 -1.63 26.35 -1.78
CA ASN A 222 -2.21 27.64 -1.42
C ASN A 222 -3.08 27.52 -0.16
N PRO A 223 -3.25 28.61 0.61
CA PRO A 223 -4.15 28.60 1.76
C PRO A 223 -5.58 28.20 1.36
N GLY A 224 -6.07 27.12 1.96
CA GLY A 224 -7.40 26.56 1.70
C GLY A 224 -7.45 25.48 0.63
N ASP A 225 -6.34 25.23 -0.08
CA ASP A 225 -6.22 24.10 -1.00
C ASP A 225 -5.97 22.80 -0.23
N GLU A 226 -6.41 21.70 -0.84
CA GLU A 226 -6.14 20.36 -0.34
C GLU A 226 -4.68 19.96 -0.55
N VAL A 227 -4.15 19.20 0.42
CA VAL A 227 -2.79 18.69 0.43
C VAL A 227 -2.82 17.21 0.04
N PHE A 228 -1.93 16.79 -0.84
CA PHE A 228 -1.92 15.46 -1.44
C PHE A 228 -0.60 14.73 -1.19
N ILE A 229 -0.65 13.40 -1.17
CA ILE A 229 0.50 12.49 -1.14
C ILE A 229 0.51 11.61 -2.41
N ILE A 230 1.61 10.95 -2.72
CA ILE A 230 1.63 9.80 -3.63
C ILE A 230 1.57 8.51 -2.80
N HIS A 231 0.58 7.65 -3.08
CA HIS A 231 0.66 6.27 -2.65
C HIS A 231 1.49 5.52 -3.67
N MET A 232 2.61 4.95 -3.23
CA MET A 232 3.29 3.90 -3.99
C MET A 232 2.48 2.62 -3.83
N VAL A 233 1.36 2.51 -4.53
CA VAL A 233 0.58 1.28 -4.53
C VAL A 233 1.21 0.34 -5.56
N PRO A 234 1.70 -0.86 -5.17
CA PRO A 234 2.08 -1.87 -6.14
C PRO A 234 0.88 -2.19 -7.04
N TRP A 235 1.13 -2.44 -8.32
CA TRP A 235 0.10 -2.73 -9.33
C TRP A 235 -0.87 -3.86 -8.94
N GLU A 236 -0.48 -4.75 -8.02
CA GLU A 236 -1.32 -5.83 -7.46
C GLU A 236 -2.48 -5.32 -6.58
N MET A 237 -2.41 -4.07 -6.11
CA MET A 237 -3.43 -3.43 -5.27
C MET A 237 -4.43 -2.58 -6.10
N LEU A 238 -4.56 -2.89 -7.39
CA LEU A 238 -5.48 -2.26 -8.36
C LEU A 238 -6.94 -2.15 -7.87
N LEU A 239 -7.32 -2.93 -6.86
CA LEU A 239 -8.62 -2.91 -6.20
C LEU A 239 -9.00 -1.53 -5.63
N CYS A 240 -8.04 -0.73 -5.16
CA CYS A 240 -8.32 0.63 -4.65
C CYS A 240 -8.51 1.66 -5.76
N PHE A 241 -7.75 1.55 -6.85
CA PHE A 241 -7.84 2.51 -7.95
C PHE A 241 -9.20 2.49 -8.63
N ILE A 242 -9.86 1.33 -8.71
CA ILE A 242 -11.16 1.22 -9.37
C ILE A 242 -12.27 1.89 -8.53
N GLY A 243 -12.18 1.86 -7.20
CA GLY A 243 -13.07 2.61 -6.32
C GLY A 243 -12.96 4.14 -6.53
N MET A 244 -11.74 4.66 -6.63
CA MET A 244 -11.50 6.09 -6.89
C MET A 244 -11.89 6.51 -8.32
N VAL A 245 -11.65 5.65 -9.32
CA VAL A 245 -12.09 5.90 -10.71
C VAL A 245 -13.62 5.99 -10.81
N LEU A 246 -14.37 5.17 -10.07
CA LEU A 246 -15.83 5.21 -10.07
C LEU A 246 -16.41 6.42 -9.30
N GLN A 247 -15.77 6.86 -8.22
CA GLN A 247 -16.18 8.07 -7.49
C GLN A 247 -15.98 9.36 -8.31
N ASN A 248 -14.93 9.43 -9.12
CA ASN A 248 -14.72 10.56 -10.05
C ASN A 248 -15.72 10.59 -11.22
N LEU A 249 -16.40 9.47 -11.54
CA LEU A 249 -17.42 9.42 -12.58
C LEU A 249 -18.84 9.80 -12.07
N THR A 250 -19.03 10.03 -10.76
CA THR A 250 -20.36 10.22 -10.15
C THR A 250 -20.69 11.65 -9.66
N THR A 251 -19.97 12.68 -10.10
CA THR A 251 -20.43 14.08 -9.94
C THR A 251 -21.47 14.49 -11.00
N PRO A 252 -22.49 15.31 -10.65
CA PRO A 252 -23.82 15.24 -11.26
C PRO A 252 -23.95 15.93 -12.62
N MET A 253 -24.65 15.23 -13.52
CA MET A 253 -25.20 15.77 -14.76
C MET A 253 -26.13 16.96 -14.42
N THR A 254 -25.71 18.17 -14.77
CA THR A 254 -26.50 19.39 -14.59
C THR A 254 -27.83 19.27 -15.36
N LEU A 255 -28.94 19.14 -14.64
CA LEU A 255 -30.28 19.30 -15.19
C LEU A 255 -30.47 20.76 -15.60
N SER A 256 -30.30 21.03 -16.89
CA SER A 256 -30.74 22.27 -17.53
C SER A 256 -32.27 22.30 -17.55
N THR A 257 -32.88 23.05 -16.64
CA THR A 257 -34.29 23.44 -16.78
C THR A 257 -34.36 24.62 -17.75
N SER A 258 -34.81 24.35 -18.98
CA SER A 258 -35.28 25.41 -19.88
C SER A 258 -36.72 25.77 -19.55
N THR A 259 -36.91 27.08 -19.37
CA THR A 259 -38.16 27.85 -19.24
C THR A 259 -39.17 27.61 -20.35
#